data_AF-A0A3N1D3Q2-F1
#
_entry.id   AF-A0A3N1D3Q2-F1
#
_cell.length_a   1.000
_cell.length_b   1.000
_cell.length_c   1.000
_cell.angle_alpha   90.00
_cell.angle_beta   90.00
_cell.angle_gamma   90.00
#
_symmetry.space_group_name_H-M   'P 1'
#
loop_
_entity.id
_entity.type
_entity.pdbx_description
1 polymer ?
#
loop_
_entity_poly.entity_id
_entity_poly.type
_entity_poly.pdbx_seq_one_letter_code
_entity_poly.pdbx_strand_id
1 'polypeptide(L)'
;MTFDPEAWHRDLAHAFAVLLGRPLDAFPATAEYALFTWNDELSFLMLEDLLSGDLDLAALARGEVEEAEGDAYPDDSPRFGWEDLPADHPGSLWVFEEDLLEEDGGLGGRIGPALRAVASGTGHERTVSGADLLRVLAEHADDLGEADGDELMGRVQWLQRVRTDGTLLAAMRAATWTLNGPDELVPFEPGAEVEPAWDEALRSVADPRLRDHLRMLCLTAHWARSDGAYYLGQGECPHDFTRLAERPGYETVTGWEFGEGQASSAVFQIK
;
A
#
# COMPACT_ATOMS: atom_id res chain seq x y z
N MET A 1 -29.18 -14.21 7.31
CA MET A 1 -29.54 -13.32 6.19
C MET A 1 -28.76 -13.77 4.98
N THR A 2 -29.34 -13.74 3.78
CA THR A 2 -28.60 -14.03 2.55
C THR A 2 -27.80 -12.79 2.18
N PHE A 3 -26.50 -12.94 1.91
CA PHE A 3 -25.66 -11.86 1.40
C PHE A 3 -26.18 -11.39 0.04
N ASP A 4 -26.38 -10.07 -0.12
CA ASP A 4 -26.73 -9.41 -1.38
C ASP A 4 -25.52 -8.58 -1.85
N PRO A 5 -24.76 -9.06 -2.85
CA PRO A 5 -23.58 -8.35 -3.36
C PRO A 5 -23.88 -6.95 -3.89
N GLU A 6 -25.06 -6.73 -4.48
CA GLU A 6 -25.41 -5.42 -5.05
C GLU A 6 -25.76 -4.42 -3.96
N ALA A 7 -26.44 -4.85 -2.90
CA ALA A 7 -26.68 -4.02 -1.73
C ALA A 7 -25.36 -3.64 -1.06
N TRP A 8 -24.47 -4.60 -0.85
CA TRP A 8 -23.15 -4.37 -0.28
C TRP A 8 -22.32 -3.36 -1.10
N HIS A 9 -22.31 -3.51 -2.42
CA HIS A 9 -21.63 -2.57 -3.31
C HIS A 9 -22.17 -1.14 -3.18
N ARG A 10 -23.50 -0.97 -3.08
CA ARG A 10 -24.11 0.37 -2.89
C ARG A 10 -23.75 0.96 -1.53
N ASP A 11 -23.73 0.16 -0.47
CA ASP A 11 -23.38 0.62 0.87
C ASP A 11 -21.91 1.06 0.94
N LEU A 12 -21.00 0.30 0.32
CA LEU A 12 -19.60 0.69 0.16
C LEU A 12 -19.43 1.99 -0.62
N ALA A 13 -20.10 2.10 -1.78
CA ALA A 13 -20.02 3.31 -2.60
C ALA A 13 -20.50 4.56 -1.84
N HIS A 14 -21.58 4.43 -1.06
CA HIS A 14 -22.07 5.51 -0.19
C HIS A 14 -21.07 5.83 0.92
N ALA A 15 -20.54 4.82 1.62
CA ALA A 15 -19.59 5.03 2.71
C ALA A 15 -18.28 5.68 2.24
N PHE A 16 -17.77 5.28 1.07
CA PHE A 16 -16.60 5.94 0.48
C PHE A 16 -16.91 7.36 0.01
N ALA A 17 -18.11 7.64 -0.48
CA ALA A 17 -18.52 9.00 -0.79
C ALA A 17 -18.56 9.89 0.46
N VAL A 18 -18.90 9.34 1.64
CA VAL A 18 -18.84 10.04 2.93
C VAL A 18 -17.40 10.39 3.29
N LEU A 19 -16.46 9.43 3.19
CA LEU A 19 -15.04 9.66 3.47
C LEU A 19 -14.43 10.70 2.52
N LEU A 20 -14.70 10.55 1.22
CA LEU A 20 -14.16 11.43 0.18
C LEU A 20 -14.90 12.76 0.07
N GLY A 21 -15.94 13.00 0.87
CA GLY A 21 -16.74 14.24 0.86
C GLY A 21 -17.55 14.48 -0.42
N ARG A 22 -17.57 13.53 -1.37
CA ARG A 22 -18.31 13.62 -2.64
C ARG A 22 -18.57 12.23 -3.25
N PRO A 23 -19.61 12.08 -4.08
CA PRO A 23 -19.91 10.82 -4.78
C PRO A 23 -18.75 10.31 -5.65
N LEU A 24 -18.61 8.98 -5.76
CA LEU A 24 -17.57 8.34 -6.57
C LEU A 24 -17.68 8.68 -8.07
N ASP A 25 -18.89 8.86 -8.60
CA ASP A 25 -19.14 9.22 -10.01
C ASP A 25 -18.73 10.67 -10.36
N ALA A 26 -18.41 11.46 -9.34
CA ALA A 26 -17.86 12.79 -9.52
C ALA A 26 -16.36 12.75 -9.83
N PHE A 27 -15.69 11.60 -9.66
CA PHE A 27 -14.30 11.39 -10.05
C PHE A 27 -14.21 10.92 -11.53
N PRO A 28 -13.15 11.28 -12.28
CA PRO A 28 -13.01 10.87 -13.68
C PRO A 28 -13.05 9.36 -13.91
N ALA A 29 -14.15 8.86 -14.50
CA ALA A 29 -14.30 7.44 -14.83
C ALA A 29 -13.31 6.92 -15.90
N THR A 30 -12.60 7.82 -16.58
CA THR A 30 -11.54 7.48 -17.55
C THR A 30 -10.15 7.42 -16.94
N ALA A 31 -9.98 7.84 -15.69
CA ALA A 31 -8.72 7.73 -14.99
C ALA A 31 -8.57 6.34 -14.37
N GLU A 32 -7.33 5.92 -14.19
CA GLU A 32 -7.01 4.75 -13.39
C GLU A 32 -6.84 5.17 -11.92
N TYR A 33 -7.27 4.32 -11.00
CA TYR A 33 -7.09 4.51 -9.56
C TYR A 33 -6.29 3.36 -8.98
N ALA A 34 -5.29 3.68 -8.17
CA ALA A 34 -4.43 2.68 -7.55
C ALA A 34 -4.25 2.99 -6.07
N LEU A 35 -4.27 1.95 -5.26
CA LEU A 35 -3.79 1.99 -3.89
C LEU A 35 -2.29 1.72 -3.89
N PHE A 36 -1.56 2.54 -3.15
CA PHE A 36 -0.19 2.25 -2.75
C PHE A 36 -0.13 2.07 -1.23
N THR A 37 0.65 1.10 -0.78
CA THR A 37 0.90 0.77 0.61
C THR A 37 2.40 0.83 0.87
N TRP A 38 2.77 1.15 2.09
CA TRP A 38 4.15 1.12 2.54
C TRP A 38 4.18 0.70 4.01
N ASN A 39 5.14 -0.16 4.33
CA ASN A 39 5.50 -0.59 5.68
C ASN A 39 7.01 -0.81 5.71
N ASP A 40 7.66 -0.43 6.80
CA ASP A 40 9.10 -0.57 7.00
C ASP A 40 9.57 -2.02 6.87
N GLU A 41 8.89 -2.95 7.54
CA GLU A 41 9.21 -4.38 7.57
C GLU A 41 9.01 -5.04 6.20
N LEU A 42 7.83 -4.88 5.59
CA LEU A 42 7.54 -5.46 4.27
C LEU A 42 8.49 -4.94 3.18
N SER A 43 9.02 -3.73 3.32
CA SER A 43 9.91 -3.14 2.32
C SER A 43 11.23 -3.91 2.21
N PHE A 44 11.88 -4.23 3.33
CA PHE A 44 13.15 -4.94 3.28
C PHE A 44 12.96 -6.45 3.10
N LEU A 45 11.92 -7.05 3.69
CA LEU A 45 11.62 -8.48 3.49
C LEU A 45 11.37 -8.80 2.02
N MET A 46 10.54 -8.00 1.34
CA MET A 46 10.29 -8.20 -0.09
C MET A 46 11.57 -8.02 -0.94
N LEU A 47 12.46 -7.11 -0.56
CA LEU A 47 13.73 -6.96 -1.27
C LEU A 47 14.67 -8.14 -1.03
N GLU A 48 14.72 -8.66 0.20
CA GLU A 48 15.47 -9.86 0.55
C GLU A 48 14.99 -11.06 -0.27
N ASP A 49 13.68 -11.29 -0.37
CA ASP A 49 13.10 -12.36 -1.20
C ASP A 49 13.43 -12.20 -2.69
N LEU A 50 13.41 -10.98 -3.20
CA LEU A 50 13.80 -10.69 -4.59
C LEU A 50 15.30 -10.94 -4.84
N LEU A 51 16.14 -10.73 -3.82
CA LEU A 51 17.59 -10.91 -3.89
C LEU A 51 18.03 -12.35 -3.61
N SER A 52 17.24 -13.15 -2.91
CA SER A 52 17.56 -14.57 -2.64
C SER A 52 17.60 -15.40 -3.93
N GLY A 53 16.85 -14.96 -4.96
CA GLY A 53 16.71 -15.66 -6.23
C GLY A 53 15.67 -16.79 -6.20
N ASP A 54 14.90 -16.90 -5.12
CA ASP A 54 13.85 -17.92 -4.97
C ASP A 54 12.57 -17.58 -5.76
N LEU A 55 12.32 -16.29 -6.01
CA LEU A 55 11.15 -15.80 -6.73
C LEU A 55 11.31 -15.91 -8.26
N ASP A 56 10.23 -16.22 -8.98
CA ASP A 56 10.22 -16.14 -10.45
C ASP A 56 10.12 -14.67 -10.91
N LEU A 57 11.27 -14.00 -11.00
CA LEU A 57 11.36 -12.61 -11.46
C LEU A 57 10.67 -12.37 -12.82
N ALA A 58 10.65 -13.37 -13.71
CA ALA A 58 10.00 -13.24 -15.01
C ALA A 58 8.46 -13.31 -14.87
N ALA A 59 7.93 -14.13 -13.97
CA ALA A 59 6.50 -14.16 -13.63
C ALA A 59 6.06 -12.84 -12.99
N LEU A 60 6.82 -12.35 -12.00
CA LEU A 60 6.56 -11.06 -11.36
C LEU A 60 6.58 -9.91 -12.37
N ALA A 61 7.54 -9.93 -13.31
CA ALA A 61 7.64 -8.90 -14.37
C ALA A 61 6.43 -8.91 -15.33
N ARG A 62 5.76 -10.05 -15.49
CA ARG A 62 4.50 -10.17 -16.26
C ARG A 62 3.27 -9.77 -15.44
N GLY A 63 3.45 -9.46 -14.16
CA GLY A 63 2.36 -9.17 -13.24
C GLY A 63 1.58 -10.42 -12.83
N GLU A 64 2.23 -11.58 -12.80
CA GLU A 64 1.62 -12.78 -12.21
C GLU A 64 1.56 -12.62 -10.68
N VAL A 65 0.53 -13.16 -10.04
CA VAL A 65 0.42 -13.24 -8.57
C VAL A 65 1.01 -14.58 -8.20
N GLU A 66 2.06 -14.61 -7.38
CA GLU A 66 2.38 -15.82 -6.65
C GLU A 66 1.37 -15.96 -5.51
N GLU A 67 0.68 -17.10 -5.45
CA GLU A 67 -0.10 -17.43 -4.27
C GLU A 67 0.93 -17.61 -3.13
N ALA A 68 0.96 -16.65 -2.20
CA ALA A 68 1.73 -16.83 -0.98
C ALA A 68 1.23 -18.13 -0.32
N GLU A 69 2.11 -19.12 -0.18
CA GLU A 69 1.87 -20.25 0.73
C GLU A 69 1.97 -19.70 2.16
N GLY A 70 0.95 -18.95 2.59
CA GLY A 70 0.89 -18.36 3.91
C GLY A 70 0.75 -19.46 4.95
N ASP A 71 1.77 -19.67 5.76
CA ASP A 71 1.58 -20.20 7.10
C ASP A 71 0.65 -19.21 7.82
N ALA A 72 -0.60 -19.61 8.01
CA ALA A 72 -1.59 -18.79 8.70
C ALA A 72 -0.99 -18.33 10.02
N TYR A 73 -0.65 -17.05 10.12
CA TYR A 73 -0.21 -16.47 11.38
C TYR A 73 -1.32 -16.74 12.42
N PRO A 74 -0.97 -17.17 13.63
CA PRO A 74 -1.97 -17.37 14.68
C PRO A 74 -2.79 -16.09 14.87
N ASP A 75 -4.05 -16.29 15.31
CA ASP A 75 -5.21 -15.39 15.51
C ASP A 75 -4.98 -13.97 16.11
N ASP A 76 -3.73 -13.57 16.35
CA ASP A 76 -3.29 -12.25 16.81
C ASP A 76 -2.63 -11.40 15.70
N SER A 77 -2.79 -11.76 14.41
CA SER A 77 -2.25 -10.98 13.29
C SER A 77 -2.85 -9.55 13.26
N PRO A 78 -2.11 -8.54 12.77
CA PRO A 78 -2.62 -7.19 12.68
C PRO A 78 -3.93 -7.16 11.90
N ARG A 79 -4.93 -6.47 12.46
CA ARG A 79 -6.30 -6.36 11.90
C ARG A 79 -6.34 -5.84 10.45
N PHE A 80 -5.24 -5.26 9.98
CA PHE A 80 -5.06 -4.60 8.70
C PHE A 80 -3.70 -4.99 8.09
N GLY A 81 -3.57 -6.24 7.64
CA GLY A 81 -2.35 -6.76 6.98
C GLY A 81 -2.30 -6.42 5.48
N TRP A 82 -1.16 -5.96 4.99
CA TRP A 82 -0.94 -5.67 3.55
C TRP A 82 -0.31 -6.85 2.80
N GLU A 83 0.27 -7.79 3.52
CA GLU A 83 0.85 -9.04 3.04
C GLU A 83 -0.15 -9.88 2.23
N ASP A 84 -1.44 -9.80 2.58
CA ASP A 84 -2.51 -10.53 1.90
C ASP A 84 -3.03 -9.83 0.63
N LEU A 85 -2.60 -8.58 0.37
CA LEU A 85 -3.05 -7.84 -0.80
C LEU A 85 -2.19 -8.19 -2.03
N PRO A 86 -2.80 -8.57 -3.17
CA PRO A 86 -2.03 -8.94 -4.35
C PRO A 86 -1.23 -7.75 -4.86
N ALA A 87 0.09 -7.88 -4.90
CA ALA A 87 0.98 -6.82 -5.35
C ALA A 87 1.05 -6.75 -6.89
N ASP A 88 1.02 -5.52 -7.42
CA ASP A 88 1.41 -5.21 -8.79
C ASP A 88 2.90 -4.86 -8.85
N HIS A 89 3.77 -5.86 -8.71
CA HIS A 89 5.23 -5.64 -8.63
C HIS A 89 5.78 -4.73 -9.74
N PRO A 90 5.42 -4.88 -11.03
CA PRO A 90 5.91 -3.98 -12.08
C PRO A 90 5.45 -2.52 -11.91
N GLY A 91 4.25 -2.31 -11.37
CA GLY A 91 3.66 -1.00 -11.13
C GLY A 91 4.04 -0.35 -9.80
N SER A 92 4.67 -1.08 -8.89
CA SER A 92 5.20 -0.57 -7.62
C SER A 92 6.39 0.37 -7.83
N LEU A 93 6.73 1.16 -6.80
CA LEU A 93 7.91 2.02 -6.78
C LEU A 93 8.83 1.61 -5.64
N TRP A 94 10.12 1.57 -5.91
CA TRP A 94 11.15 1.34 -4.90
C TRP A 94 11.94 2.62 -4.67
N VAL A 95 12.17 2.95 -3.41
CA VAL A 95 13.04 4.06 -2.99
C VAL A 95 14.24 3.45 -2.27
N PHE A 96 15.43 3.84 -2.68
CA PHE A 96 16.69 3.41 -2.10
C PHE A 96 17.46 4.63 -1.61
N GLU A 97 18.17 4.51 -0.49
CA GLU A 97 19.29 5.41 -0.20
C GLU A 97 20.38 5.26 -1.28
N GLU A 98 21.02 6.37 -1.64
CA GLU A 98 22.01 6.43 -2.73
C GLU A 98 23.23 5.55 -2.47
N ASP A 99 23.66 5.45 -1.21
CA ASP A 99 24.83 4.68 -0.79
C ASP A 99 24.59 3.16 -0.82
N LEU A 100 23.34 2.70 -0.74
CA LEU A 100 22.99 1.29 -1.02
C LEU A 100 23.33 0.89 -2.47
N LEU A 101 23.27 1.85 -3.40
CA LEU A 101 23.44 1.63 -4.84
C LEU A 101 24.90 1.83 -5.31
N GLU A 102 25.84 2.09 -4.39
CA GLU A 102 27.26 2.13 -4.70
C GLU A 102 27.81 0.71 -4.96
N GLU A 103 28.97 0.61 -5.62
CA GLU A 103 29.57 -0.69 -5.99
C GLU A 103 29.94 -1.55 -4.76
N ASP A 104 30.31 -0.88 -3.67
CA ASP A 104 30.59 -1.44 -2.35
C ASP A 104 29.44 -1.21 -1.34
N GLY A 105 28.25 -0.83 -1.83
CA GLY A 105 27.04 -0.66 -1.02
C GLY A 105 26.36 -1.97 -0.61
N GLY A 106 25.29 -1.88 0.18
CA GLY A 106 24.59 -3.04 0.76
C GLY A 106 23.89 -3.96 -0.25
N LEU A 107 23.68 -3.49 -1.49
CA LEU A 107 23.17 -4.35 -2.58
C LEU A 107 24.28 -5.11 -3.31
N GLY A 108 25.54 -4.76 -3.04
CA GLY A 108 26.74 -5.45 -3.51
C GLY A 108 26.99 -5.38 -5.01
N GLY A 109 28.28 -5.34 -5.36
CA GLY A 109 28.77 -5.69 -6.69
C GLY A 109 28.12 -4.91 -7.83
N ARG A 110 27.53 -5.63 -8.79
CA ARG A 110 27.04 -5.05 -10.05
C ARG A 110 25.57 -4.59 -9.98
N ILE A 111 24.80 -5.07 -9.02
CA ILE A 111 23.35 -4.79 -8.93
C ILE A 111 23.12 -3.34 -8.54
N GLY A 112 23.78 -2.83 -7.50
CA GLY A 112 23.67 -1.44 -7.06
C GLY A 112 23.90 -0.43 -8.19
N PRO A 113 25.06 -0.48 -8.89
CA PRO A 113 25.33 0.39 -10.04
C PRO A 113 24.31 0.25 -11.19
N ALA A 114 23.81 -0.96 -11.46
CA ALA A 114 22.82 -1.20 -12.50
C ALA A 114 21.46 -0.57 -12.14
N LEU A 115 21.01 -0.69 -10.89
CA LEU A 115 19.82 -0.01 -10.38
C LEU A 115 19.98 1.50 -10.40
N ARG A 116 21.15 2.02 -10.01
CA ARG A 116 21.47 3.45 -10.09
C ARG A 116 21.35 3.99 -11.51
N ALA A 117 21.73 3.21 -12.52
CA ALA A 117 21.69 3.63 -13.93
C ALA A 117 20.26 3.80 -14.48
N VAL A 118 19.28 3.13 -13.87
CA VAL A 118 17.85 3.19 -14.26
C VAL A 118 17.01 4.02 -13.31
N ALA A 119 17.59 4.37 -12.15
CA ALA A 119 16.92 5.17 -11.15
C ALA A 119 16.66 6.62 -11.60
N SER A 120 15.66 7.22 -10.97
CA SER A 120 15.36 8.64 -11.07
C SER A 120 15.40 9.32 -9.69
N GLY A 121 15.45 10.65 -9.67
CA GLY A 121 15.58 11.44 -8.45
C GLY A 121 16.96 12.08 -8.28
N THR A 122 17.09 12.93 -7.28
CA THR A 122 18.31 13.68 -6.97
C THR A 122 18.52 13.72 -5.46
N GLY A 123 19.78 13.80 -5.01
CA GLY A 123 20.11 13.84 -3.58
C GLY A 123 20.47 12.46 -3.03
N HIS A 124 20.06 12.18 -1.79
CA HIS A 124 20.40 10.95 -1.06
C HIS A 124 19.46 9.78 -1.33
N GLU A 125 18.40 9.97 -2.11
CA GLU A 125 17.45 8.91 -2.44
C GLU A 125 17.34 8.74 -3.95
N ARG A 126 17.07 7.50 -4.36
CA ARG A 126 16.86 7.08 -5.75
C ARG A 126 15.59 6.27 -5.85
N THR A 127 14.83 6.51 -6.89
CA THR A 127 13.59 5.79 -7.16
C THR A 127 13.75 4.89 -8.38
N VAL A 128 13.35 3.63 -8.26
CA VAL A 128 13.39 2.63 -9.33
C VAL A 128 11.98 2.08 -9.51
N SER A 129 11.51 2.00 -10.76
CA SER A 129 10.22 1.35 -11.02
C SER A 129 10.34 -0.14 -10.72
N GLY A 130 9.27 -0.77 -10.25
CA GLY A 130 9.30 -2.22 -10.00
C GLY A 130 9.62 -3.02 -11.27
N ALA A 131 9.16 -2.57 -12.45
CA ALA A 131 9.54 -3.16 -13.72
C ALA A 131 11.06 -3.08 -14.01
N ASP A 132 11.69 -1.93 -13.71
CA ASP A 132 13.14 -1.77 -13.88
C ASP A 132 13.93 -2.56 -12.84
N LEU A 133 13.47 -2.63 -11.59
CA LEU A 133 14.07 -3.46 -10.54
C LEU A 133 14.09 -4.92 -11.00
N LEU A 134 12.92 -5.48 -11.32
CA LEU A 134 12.80 -6.88 -11.75
C LEU A 134 13.64 -7.18 -12.98
N ARG A 135 13.69 -6.26 -13.94
CA ARG A 135 14.54 -6.40 -15.14
C ARG A 135 16.03 -6.43 -14.76
N VAL A 136 16.50 -5.51 -13.93
CA VAL A 136 17.90 -5.47 -13.50
C VAL A 136 18.26 -6.72 -12.72
N LEU A 137 17.43 -7.15 -11.77
CA LEU A 137 17.67 -8.39 -11.01
C LEU A 137 17.73 -9.61 -11.93
N ALA A 138 16.84 -9.70 -12.93
CA ALA A 138 16.85 -10.80 -13.90
C ALA A 138 18.10 -10.77 -14.81
N GLU A 139 18.57 -9.59 -15.23
CA GLU A 139 19.81 -9.41 -16.00
C GLU A 139 21.06 -9.79 -15.18
N HIS A 140 20.96 -9.74 -13.86
CA HIS A 140 22.02 -10.01 -12.88
C HIS A 140 21.73 -11.24 -12.01
N ALA A 141 20.95 -12.20 -12.50
CA ALA A 141 20.53 -13.36 -11.72
C ALA A 141 21.70 -14.17 -11.12
N ASP A 142 22.84 -14.21 -11.82
CA ASP A 142 24.07 -14.89 -11.35
C ASP A 142 24.79 -14.16 -10.20
N ASP A 143 24.46 -12.88 -9.96
CA ASP A 143 25.00 -12.03 -8.90
C ASP A 143 24.07 -11.95 -7.67
N LEU A 144 22.89 -12.59 -7.72
CA LEU A 144 21.92 -12.64 -6.62
C LEU A 144 22.45 -13.46 -5.44
N GLY A 145 21.99 -13.12 -4.24
CA GLY A 145 22.36 -13.75 -2.99
C GLY A 145 21.66 -13.12 -1.80
N GLU A 146 21.75 -13.77 -0.64
CA GLU A 146 21.18 -13.27 0.62
C GLU A 146 21.73 -11.86 0.91
N ALA A 147 20.81 -10.91 1.10
CA ALA A 147 21.12 -9.57 1.59
C ALA A 147 21.02 -9.55 3.11
N ASP A 148 21.84 -8.72 3.77
CA ASP A 148 21.71 -8.51 5.20
C ASP A 148 20.50 -7.59 5.48
N GLY A 149 19.43 -8.16 6.03
CA GLY A 149 18.22 -7.41 6.40
C GLY A 149 18.51 -6.21 7.30
N ASP A 150 19.52 -6.29 8.18
CA ASP A 150 19.93 -5.16 9.03
C ASP A 150 20.53 -4.00 8.20
N GLU A 151 21.15 -4.30 7.06
CA GLU A 151 21.68 -3.27 6.13
C GLU A 151 20.59 -2.64 5.26
N LEU A 152 19.48 -3.35 5.03
CA LEU A 152 18.35 -2.86 4.23
C LEU A 152 17.33 -2.09 5.06
N MET A 153 17.13 -2.49 6.32
CA MET A 153 16.12 -1.93 7.22
C MET A 153 16.28 -0.41 7.35
N GLY A 154 15.20 0.31 7.01
CA GLY A 154 15.17 1.78 7.03
C GLY A 154 15.86 2.48 5.85
N ARG A 155 16.50 1.74 4.94
CA ARG A 155 17.26 2.28 3.79
C ARG A 155 16.62 1.95 2.43
N VAL A 156 15.63 1.05 2.44
CA VAL A 156 14.75 0.78 1.31
C VAL A 156 13.29 1.06 1.70
N GLN A 157 12.52 1.59 0.75
CA GLN A 157 11.07 1.67 0.85
C GLN A 157 10.44 1.05 -0.39
N TRP A 158 9.54 0.10 -0.17
CA TRP A 158 8.68 -0.44 -1.21
C TRP A 158 7.31 0.24 -1.12
N LEU A 159 7.04 1.12 -2.07
CA LEU A 159 5.70 1.66 -2.28
C LEU A 159 4.94 0.64 -3.12
N GLN A 160 4.40 -0.38 -2.45
CA GLN A 160 3.68 -1.49 -3.03
C GLN A 160 2.40 -0.96 -3.69
N ARG A 161 2.30 -1.11 -5.01
CA ARG A 161 1.05 -0.91 -5.73
C ARG A 161 0.18 -2.15 -5.54
N VAL A 162 -1.04 -1.98 -5.04
CA VAL A 162 -1.99 -3.09 -4.92
C VAL A 162 -2.73 -3.30 -6.23
N ARG A 163 -2.78 -4.56 -6.68
CA ARG A 163 -3.47 -4.98 -7.88
C ARG A 163 -4.99 -4.91 -7.67
N THR A 164 -5.63 -4.06 -8.46
CA THR A 164 -7.09 -3.88 -8.48
C THR A 164 -7.56 -3.78 -9.94
N ASP A 165 -8.86 -3.61 -10.19
CA ASP A 165 -9.40 -3.40 -11.54
C ASP A 165 -9.19 -1.95 -12.07
N GLY A 166 -8.46 -1.12 -11.33
CA GLY A 166 -8.18 0.27 -11.69
C GLY A 166 -9.33 1.24 -11.40
N THR A 167 -10.45 0.79 -10.83
CA THR A 167 -11.55 1.68 -10.43
C THR A 167 -11.32 2.28 -9.05
N LEU A 168 -11.84 3.50 -8.82
CA LEU A 168 -11.79 4.13 -7.50
C LEU A 168 -12.45 3.27 -6.43
N LEU A 169 -13.55 2.58 -6.76
CA LEU A 169 -14.20 1.68 -5.83
C LEU A 169 -13.26 0.54 -5.41
N ALA A 170 -12.60 -0.14 -6.35
CA ALA A 170 -11.69 -1.23 -6.01
C ALA A 170 -10.47 -0.76 -5.21
N ALA A 171 -9.90 0.39 -5.56
CA ALA A 171 -8.81 1.00 -4.80
C ALA A 171 -9.25 1.33 -3.37
N MET A 172 -10.43 1.93 -3.17
CA MET A 172 -10.98 2.21 -1.84
C MET A 172 -11.31 0.93 -1.07
N ARG A 173 -11.80 -0.13 -1.73
CA ARG A 173 -12.03 -1.43 -1.08
C ARG A 173 -10.75 -2.05 -0.57
N ALA A 174 -9.68 -2.00 -1.36
CA ALA A 174 -8.36 -2.45 -0.92
C ALA A 174 -7.84 -1.57 0.23
N ALA A 175 -7.98 -0.25 0.13
CA ALA A 175 -7.47 0.70 1.14
C ALA A 175 -8.18 0.58 2.50
N THR A 176 -9.37 -0.02 2.48
CA THR A 176 -10.22 -0.22 3.66
C THR A 176 -10.46 -1.69 3.95
N TRP A 177 -9.71 -2.63 3.37
CA TRP A 177 -9.90 -4.08 3.61
C TRP A 177 -11.34 -4.61 3.46
N THR A 178 -12.17 -3.99 2.62
CA THR A 178 -13.57 -4.40 2.39
C THR A 178 -13.75 -5.31 1.16
N LEU A 179 -12.69 -6.04 0.80
CA LEU A 179 -12.63 -6.92 -0.38
C LEU A 179 -13.47 -8.20 -0.22
N ASN A 180 -13.51 -8.77 0.99
CA ASN A 180 -14.07 -10.09 1.25
C ASN A 180 -15.52 -10.07 1.79
N GLY A 181 -16.13 -8.87 1.86
CA GLY A 181 -17.53 -8.70 2.26
C GLY A 181 -17.69 -8.37 3.75
N PRO A 182 -18.94 -8.39 4.26
CA PRO A 182 -19.27 -7.89 5.59
C PRO A 182 -18.73 -8.75 6.74
N ASP A 183 -18.37 -10.02 6.47
CA ASP A 183 -17.95 -10.96 7.51
C ASP A 183 -16.47 -10.80 7.92
N GLU A 184 -15.65 -10.21 7.05
CA GLU A 184 -14.23 -9.90 7.31
C GLU A 184 -14.02 -8.47 7.85
N LEU A 185 -15.10 -7.79 8.27
CA LEU A 185 -14.99 -6.45 8.83
C LEU A 185 -14.41 -6.47 10.23
N VAL A 186 -13.31 -5.75 10.41
CA VAL A 186 -12.72 -5.43 11.71
C VAL A 186 -13.74 -4.70 12.62
N PRO A 187 -14.03 -5.19 13.84
CA PRO A 187 -14.92 -4.51 14.76
C PRO A 187 -14.26 -3.29 15.40
N PHE A 188 -15.08 -2.35 15.89
CA PHE A 188 -14.59 -1.18 16.60
C PHE A 188 -14.02 -1.54 17.98
N GLU A 189 -12.81 -1.05 18.29
CA GLU A 189 -12.13 -1.33 19.55
C GLU A 189 -12.76 -0.55 20.72
N PRO A 190 -13.14 -1.22 21.83
CA PRO A 190 -13.67 -0.54 22.99
C PRO A 190 -12.70 0.48 23.59
N GLY A 191 -13.11 1.74 23.61
CA GLY A 191 -12.34 2.84 24.20
C GLY A 191 -11.52 3.63 23.18
N ALA A 192 -11.37 3.13 21.95
CA ALA A 192 -10.76 3.89 20.88
C ALA A 192 -11.55 5.18 20.57
N GLU A 193 -10.84 6.23 20.19
CA GLU A 193 -11.43 7.51 19.83
C GLU A 193 -11.29 7.79 18.34
N VAL A 194 -12.40 8.16 17.72
CA VAL A 194 -12.50 8.56 16.32
C VAL A 194 -12.34 10.09 16.22
N GLU A 195 -11.68 10.58 15.18
CA GLU A 195 -11.65 12.00 14.90
C GLU A 195 -13.08 12.58 14.81
N PRO A 196 -13.43 13.67 15.54
CA PRO A 196 -14.81 14.11 15.68
C PRO A 196 -15.53 14.40 14.37
N ALA A 197 -14.81 14.92 13.37
CA ALA A 197 -15.39 15.20 12.05
C ALA A 197 -15.83 13.90 11.35
N TRP A 198 -15.02 12.84 11.46
CA TRP A 198 -15.31 11.54 10.86
C TRP A 198 -16.35 10.76 11.65
N ASP A 199 -16.33 10.83 12.98
CA ASP A 199 -17.36 10.20 13.82
C ASP A 199 -18.76 10.75 13.52
N GLU A 200 -18.87 12.05 13.25
CA GLU A 200 -20.12 12.67 12.78
C GLU A 200 -20.49 12.20 11.37
N ALA A 201 -19.56 12.33 10.40
CA ALA A 201 -19.84 12.00 9.00
C ALA A 201 -20.30 10.55 8.81
N LEU A 202 -19.62 9.62 9.50
CA LEU A 202 -19.89 8.18 9.41
C LEU A 202 -21.25 7.77 10.02
N ARG A 203 -21.95 8.63 10.77
CA ARG A 203 -23.33 8.34 11.25
C ARG A 203 -24.32 8.10 10.12
N SER A 204 -24.03 8.65 8.94
CA SER A 204 -24.83 8.46 7.73
C SER A 204 -24.64 7.08 7.06
N VAL A 205 -23.64 6.29 7.49
CA VAL A 205 -23.44 4.91 7.02
C VAL A 205 -24.46 4.00 7.74
N ALA A 206 -25.33 3.38 6.94
CA ALA A 206 -26.49 2.64 7.44
C ALA A 206 -26.12 1.30 8.10
N ASP A 207 -25.17 0.57 7.52
CA ASP A 207 -24.68 -0.68 8.09
C ASP A 207 -23.77 -0.37 9.30
N PRO A 208 -24.16 -0.76 10.52
CA PRO A 208 -23.37 -0.49 11.72
C PRO A 208 -22.01 -1.21 11.71
N ARG A 209 -21.88 -2.40 11.12
CA ARG A 209 -20.60 -3.13 11.04
C ARG A 209 -19.63 -2.40 10.13
N LEU A 210 -20.10 -1.97 8.95
CA LEU A 210 -19.27 -1.17 8.04
C LEU A 210 -18.89 0.17 8.67
N ARG A 211 -19.83 0.83 9.34
CA ARG A 211 -19.55 2.07 10.07
C ARG A 211 -18.47 1.89 11.13
N ASP A 212 -18.59 0.86 11.96
CA ASP A 212 -17.63 0.57 13.04
C ASP A 212 -16.25 0.20 12.49
N HIS A 213 -16.21 -0.54 11.39
CA HIS A 213 -14.98 -0.83 10.65
C HIS A 213 -14.30 0.44 10.13
N LEU A 214 -15.04 1.32 9.44
CA LEU A 214 -14.48 2.58 8.93
C LEU A 214 -14.05 3.54 10.05
N ARG A 215 -14.68 3.47 11.22
CA ARG A 215 -14.26 4.21 12.42
C ARG A 215 -12.87 3.78 12.90
N MET A 216 -12.50 2.50 12.76
CA MET A 216 -11.13 2.03 13.04
C MET A 216 -10.09 2.60 12.07
N LEU A 217 -10.51 3.07 10.89
CA LEU A 217 -9.65 3.73 9.91
C LEU A 217 -9.66 5.26 10.04
N CYS A 218 -10.46 5.82 10.95
CA CYS A 218 -10.61 7.27 11.16
C CYS A 218 -10.34 7.65 12.63
N LEU A 219 -9.46 6.91 13.30
CA LEU A 219 -9.10 7.16 14.69
C LEU A 219 -8.40 8.51 14.85
N THR A 220 -8.34 9.03 16.07
CA THR A 220 -7.45 10.15 16.37
C THR A 220 -5.99 9.74 16.23
N ALA A 221 -5.10 10.70 16.01
CA ALA A 221 -3.67 10.43 15.88
C ALA A 221 -3.06 9.69 17.08
N HIS A 222 -3.67 9.78 18.28
CA HIS A 222 -3.22 9.00 19.44
C HIS A 222 -3.54 7.51 19.30
N TRP A 223 -4.76 7.16 18.90
CA TRP A 223 -5.25 5.78 18.83
C TRP A 223 -4.81 5.05 17.56
N ALA A 224 -4.58 5.79 16.46
CA ALA A 224 -4.01 5.24 15.23
C ALA A 224 -2.60 4.66 15.41
N ARG A 225 -1.92 4.94 16.53
CA ARG A 225 -0.59 4.40 16.85
C ARG A 225 -0.60 2.91 17.16
N SER A 226 -1.73 2.36 17.61
CA SER A 226 -1.79 0.99 18.12
C SER A 226 -2.93 0.14 17.55
N ASP A 227 -4.08 0.76 17.22
CA ASP A 227 -5.31 -0.02 17.03
C ASP A 227 -5.92 0.09 15.63
N GLY A 228 -5.47 1.04 14.81
CA GLY A 228 -6.06 1.30 13.50
C GLY A 228 -5.32 2.38 12.72
N ALA A 229 -6.06 3.27 12.05
CA ALA A 229 -5.49 4.26 11.15
C ALA A 229 -5.97 5.69 11.43
N TYR A 230 -5.12 6.65 11.06
CA TYR A 230 -5.44 8.08 11.02
C TYR A 230 -5.77 8.46 9.58
N TYR A 231 -7.05 8.75 9.31
CA TYR A 231 -7.49 9.19 7.99
C TYR A 231 -7.14 10.66 7.75
N LEU A 232 -6.32 10.94 6.75
CA LEU A 232 -5.85 12.30 6.43
C LEU A 232 -6.92 13.16 5.75
N GLY A 233 -7.91 12.51 5.12
CA GLY A 233 -8.95 13.19 4.36
C GLY A 233 -8.65 13.31 2.86
N GLN A 234 -9.64 13.84 2.14
CA GLN A 234 -9.60 13.96 0.69
C GLN A 234 -8.46 14.87 0.21
N GLY A 235 -7.66 14.37 -0.73
CA GLY A 235 -6.55 15.09 -1.36
C GLY A 235 -5.27 15.11 -0.53
N GLU A 236 -5.33 14.65 0.72
CA GLU A 236 -4.18 14.61 1.62
C GLU A 236 -3.39 13.31 1.43
N CYS A 237 -2.07 13.43 1.51
CA CYS A 237 -1.11 12.38 1.21
C CYS A 237 -0.18 12.16 2.41
N PRO A 238 0.04 10.91 2.86
CA PRO A 238 1.08 10.62 3.84
C PRO A 238 2.44 11.02 3.29
N HIS A 239 3.35 11.43 4.17
CA HIS A 239 4.67 11.94 3.77
C HIS A 239 5.48 10.92 2.96
N ASP A 240 5.36 9.63 3.29
CA ASP A 240 6.08 8.53 2.64
C ASP A 240 5.78 8.43 1.14
N PHE A 241 4.62 8.92 0.70
CA PHE A 241 4.21 8.91 -0.71
C PHE A 241 4.48 10.24 -1.43
N THR A 242 5.22 11.18 -0.84
CA THR A 242 5.55 12.48 -1.48
C THR A 242 6.16 12.26 -2.86
N ARG A 243 7.04 11.24 -3.00
CA ARG A 243 7.66 10.89 -4.29
C ARG A 243 6.65 10.50 -5.35
N LEU A 244 5.57 9.80 -5.00
CA LEU A 244 4.49 9.48 -5.93
C LEU A 244 3.63 10.71 -6.23
N ALA A 245 3.28 11.50 -5.20
CA ALA A 245 2.44 12.69 -5.36
C ALA A 245 3.08 13.76 -6.26
N GLU A 246 4.41 13.84 -6.30
CA GLU A 246 5.16 14.76 -7.18
C GLU A 246 5.31 14.25 -8.62
N ARG A 247 4.97 12.99 -8.92
CA ARG A 247 5.09 12.44 -10.28
C ARG A 247 4.04 13.04 -11.20
N PRO A 248 4.44 13.49 -12.40
CA PRO A 248 3.47 13.91 -13.41
C PRO A 248 2.45 12.81 -13.69
N GLY A 249 1.17 13.16 -13.67
CA GLY A 249 0.07 12.23 -13.91
C GLY A 249 -0.51 11.58 -12.66
N TYR A 250 0.11 11.76 -11.49
CA TYR A 250 -0.40 11.26 -10.21
C TYR A 250 -1.09 12.39 -9.44
N GLU A 251 -2.26 12.10 -8.88
CA GLU A 251 -3.04 13.02 -8.06
C GLU A 251 -3.57 12.26 -6.86
N THR A 252 -3.20 12.68 -5.64
CA THR A 252 -3.67 12.03 -4.42
C THR A 252 -5.18 12.19 -4.29
N VAL A 253 -5.87 11.07 -4.12
CA VAL A 253 -7.30 11.05 -3.81
C VAL A 253 -7.49 11.14 -2.30
N THR A 254 -6.73 10.35 -1.53
CA THR A 254 -6.78 10.32 -0.07
C THR A 254 -5.66 9.42 0.50
N GLY A 255 -5.36 9.50 1.80
CA GLY A 255 -4.48 8.53 2.46
C GLY A 255 -4.69 8.36 3.96
N TRP A 256 -3.93 7.42 4.52
CA TRP A 256 -3.95 6.97 5.91
C TRP A 256 -2.54 6.79 6.45
N GLU A 257 -2.36 7.09 7.72
CA GLU A 257 -1.16 6.78 8.50
C GLU A 257 -1.48 5.74 9.58
N PHE A 258 -0.56 4.82 9.82
CA PHE A 258 -0.66 3.73 10.77
C PHE A 258 0.60 3.71 11.65
N GLY A 259 0.45 3.32 12.92
CA GLY A 259 1.60 2.97 13.77
C GLY A 259 2.71 4.03 13.83
N GLU A 260 2.43 5.23 14.35
CA GLU A 260 3.42 6.33 14.46
C GLU A 260 4.12 6.72 13.14
N GLY A 261 3.53 6.39 11.99
CA GLY A 261 4.14 6.64 10.67
C GLY A 261 5.14 5.55 10.26
N GLN A 262 5.07 4.35 10.85
CA GLN A 262 5.82 3.17 10.40
C GLN A 262 5.18 2.51 9.18
N ALA A 263 3.98 2.95 8.83
CA ALA A 263 3.09 2.29 7.90
C ALA A 263 2.11 3.33 7.34
N SER A 264 1.90 3.35 6.03
CA SER A 264 1.05 4.33 5.36
C SER A 264 0.35 3.71 4.15
N SER A 265 -0.82 4.22 3.79
CA SER A 265 -1.47 3.88 2.52
C SER A 265 -2.09 5.11 1.86
N ALA A 266 -2.15 5.11 0.53
CA ALA A 266 -2.73 6.22 -0.22
C ALA A 266 -3.35 5.75 -1.54
N VAL A 267 -4.51 6.32 -1.88
CA VAL A 267 -5.15 6.13 -3.17
C VAL A 267 -4.77 7.29 -4.08
N PHE A 268 -4.27 6.95 -5.26
CA PHE A 268 -3.91 7.90 -6.31
C PHE A 268 -4.82 7.72 -7.52
N GLN A 269 -5.16 8.84 -8.15
CA GLN A 269 -5.62 8.88 -9.52
C GLN A 269 -4.41 8.99 -10.44
N ILE A 270 -4.34 8.14 -11.45
CA ILE A 270 -3.27 8.04 -12.44
C ILE A 270 -3.87 8.39 -13.82
N LYS A 271 -3.23 9.35 -14.51
CA LYS A 271 -3.65 9.88 -15.81
C LYS A 271 -2.79 9.36 -16.97
#